data_AF-A0A817LPG4-F1
#
_entry.id   AF-A0A817LPG4-F1
#
_cell.length_a   1.000
_cell.length_b   1.000
_cell.length_c   1.000
_cell.angle_alpha   90.00
_cell.angle_beta   90.00
_cell.angle_gamma   90.00
#
_symmetry.space_group_name_H-M   'P 1'
#
loop_
_entity.id
_entity.type
_entity.pdbx_description
1 polymer ?
#
loop_
_entity_poly.entity_id
_entity_poly.type
_entity_poly.pdbx_seq_one_letter_code
_entity_poly.pdbx_strand_id
1 'polypeptide(L)'
;MVGLLVKNDDTRDEVMSCIAKIYHHRILCKYISQTPHFDDWNPTQYKLDIIKFLDHGFDDIYWMDSDIIVYQDLTYYLQEFRRSSNLFYFILDHVMYDSSFVARWKQQHQDTFIPQACFMGFKSSCMSTFFGLWKNAWKMWIEPKPFTMYHDPNPDFVGSSFCTEQYALGNAISDFMAQEAVSHNYANAHDYREFILSIERKLIRIETNEHMESFYPSSKLQSIFRSRAVISSALYSFALNTYSLKNSFYRISNYQGSMNISMWCSMFSCSFSHGDSFIDSFFNSIFHFYNQNYEAGYEWYFKNFIKS
;
A
#
# COMPACT_ATOMS: atom_id res chain seq x y z
N MET A 1 16.45 -0.81 -13.68
CA MET A 1 17.19 -1.23 -12.47
C MET A 1 16.17 -1.67 -11.45
N VAL A 2 16.49 -2.60 -10.54
CA VAL A 2 15.64 -2.95 -9.38
C VAL A 2 16.36 -2.44 -8.14
N GLY A 3 15.68 -1.61 -7.34
CA GLY A 3 16.19 -1.17 -6.05
C GLY A 3 15.81 -2.16 -4.97
N LEU A 4 16.76 -2.53 -4.11
CA LEU A 4 16.51 -3.33 -2.92
C LEU A 4 16.88 -2.50 -1.68
N LEU A 5 15.89 -2.20 -0.85
CA LEU A 5 16.09 -1.53 0.43
C LEU A 5 16.21 -2.58 1.53
N VAL A 6 17.38 -2.69 2.16
CA VAL A 6 17.71 -3.78 3.10
C VAL A 6 18.10 -3.26 4.48
N LYS A 7 17.92 -4.10 5.51
CA LYS A 7 18.33 -3.76 6.87
C LYS A 7 19.84 -3.82 7.06
N ASN A 8 20.46 -4.90 6.60
CA ASN A 8 21.86 -5.21 6.83
C ASN A 8 22.37 -6.19 5.75
N ASP A 9 23.65 -6.55 5.84
CA ASP A 9 24.30 -7.45 4.89
C ASP A 9 23.67 -8.85 4.89
N ASP A 10 23.27 -9.36 6.05
CA ASP A 10 22.63 -10.67 6.17
C ASP A 10 21.34 -10.73 5.34
N THR A 11 20.46 -9.74 5.49
CA THR A 11 19.22 -9.64 4.69
C THR A 11 19.52 -9.46 3.20
N ARG A 12 20.53 -8.66 2.84
CA ARG A 12 20.94 -8.50 1.45
C ARG A 12 21.35 -9.84 0.85
N ASP A 13 22.25 -10.55 1.52
CA ASP A 13 22.84 -11.78 1.00
C ASP A 13 21.80 -12.90 0.91
N GLU A 14 20.88 -12.96 1.87
CA GLU A 14 19.72 -13.84 1.80
C GLU A 14 18.87 -13.59 0.56
N VAL A 15 18.41 -12.35 0.35
CA VAL A 15 17.58 -12.00 -0.83
C VAL A 15 18.34 -12.25 -2.13
N MET A 16 19.61 -11.84 -2.20
CA MET A 16 20.44 -12.01 -3.40
C MET A 16 20.72 -13.49 -3.71
N SER A 17 20.73 -14.38 -2.71
CA SER A 17 20.89 -15.83 -2.91
C SER A 17 19.69 -16.48 -3.60
N CYS A 18 18.49 -15.90 -3.44
CA CYS A 18 17.27 -16.34 -4.10
C CYS A 18 17.15 -15.84 -5.55
N ILE A 19 18.01 -14.90 -5.96
CA ILE A 19 17.97 -14.29 -7.30
C ILE A 19 19.09 -14.87 -8.16
N ALA A 20 18.75 -15.27 -9.38
CA ALA A 20 19.74 -15.80 -10.32
C ALA A 20 20.86 -14.77 -10.57
N LYS A 21 22.12 -15.22 -10.46
CA LYS A 21 23.34 -14.37 -10.56
C LYS A 21 23.39 -13.49 -11.81
N ILE A 22 22.80 -13.95 -12.92
CA ILE A 22 22.71 -13.20 -14.17
C ILE A 22 21.97 -11.86 -14.01
N TYR A 23 21.12 -11.70 -13.00
CA TYR A 23 20.37 -10.48 -12.75
C TYR A 23 21.00 -9.56 -11.71
N HIS A 24 22.06 -9.99 -11.01
CA HIS A 24 22.67 -9.23 -9.91
C HIS A 24 23.14 -7.83 -10.35
N HIS A 25 23.66 -7.70 -11.57
CA HIS A 25 24.07 -6.41 -12.15
C HIS A 25 22.91 -5.42 -12.36
N ARG A 26 21.66 -5.87 -12.27
CA ARG A 26 20.45 -5.06 -12.39
C ARG A 26 19.87 -4.67 -11.03
N ILE A 27 20.53 -5.05 -9.93
CA ILE A 27 20.06 -4.81 -8.57
C ILE A 27 20.95 -3.76 -7.90
N LEU A 28 20.32 -2.70 -7.41
CA LEU A 28 20.95 -1.68 -6.61
C LEU A 28 20.50 -1.84 -5.16
N CYS A 29 21.42 -2.19 -4.27
CA CYS A 29 21.12 -2.31 -2.84
C CYS A 29 21.37 -0.99 -2.11
N LYS A 30 20.42 -0.58 -1.27
CA LYS A 30 20.54 0.54 -0.33
C LYS A 30 20.18 0.06 1.06
N TYR A 31 20.88 0.52 2.08
CA TYR A 31 20.54 0.20 3.46
C TYR A 31 19.51 1.19 4.00
N ILE A 32 18.59 0.69 4.82
CA ILE A 32 17.71 1.55 5.63
C ILE A 32 18.54 2.43 6.57
N SER A 33 17.93 3.52 7.03
CA SER A 33 18.59 4.51 7.88
C SER A 33 18.92 3.87 9.22
N GLN A 34 20.17 4.06 9.68
CA GLN A 34 20.63 3.54 10.97
C GLN A 34 19.86 4.16 12.13
N THR A 35 19.55 5.45 12.00
CA THR A 35 18.63 6.16 12.89
C THR A 35 17.22 6.03 12.32
N PRO A 36 16.24 5.58 13.12
CA PRO A 36 14.83 5.59 12.70
C PRO A 36 14.39 7.03 12.40
N HIS A 37 13.39 7.18 11.52
CA HIS A 37 12.77 8.47 11.24
C HIS A 37 11.91 8.96 12.40
N PHE A 38 11.32 8.02 13.14
CA PHE A 38 10.46 8.24 14.30
C PHE A 38 10.80 7.23 15.40
N ASP A 39 10.96 7.72 16.63
CA ASP A 39 11.24 6.88 17.80
C ASP A 39 10.04 5.98 18.11
N ASP A 40 10.32 4.73 18.48
CA ASP A 40 9.32 3.70 18.85
C ASP A 40 8.18 3.47 17.83
N TRP A 41 8.37 3.86 16.57
CA TRP A 41 7.43 3.59 15.50
C TRP A 41 7.72 2.30 14.75
N ASN A 42 6.70 1.77 14.07
CA ASN A 42 6.82 0.50 13.35
C ASN A 42 7.76 0.61 12.12
N PRO A 43 8.21 -0.52 11.55
CA PRO A 43 9.16 -0.53 10.42
C PRO A 43 8.68 0.12 9.12
N THR A 44 7.38 0.40 8.94
CA THR A 44 6.91 1.03 7.69
C THR A 44 7.51 2.42 7.49
N GLN A 45 7.98 3.06 8.56
CA GLN A 45 8.71 4.35 8.50
C GLN A 45 9.89 4.34 7.52
N TYR A 46 10.48 3.18 7.25
CA TYR A 46 11.58 3.05 6.29
C TYR A 46 11.12 3.19 4.82
N LYS A 47 9.82 3.27 4.54
CA LYS A 47 9.34 3.77 3.23
C LYS A 47 9.84 5.18 2.94
N LEU A 48 10.12 6.00 3.95
CA LEU A 48 10.75 7.31 3.75
C LEU A 48 12.17 7.21 3.16
N ASP A 49 12.83 6.05 3.25
CA ASP A 49 14.15 5.83 2.65
C ASP A 49 14.12 5.54 1.14
N ILE A 50 12.93 5.46 0.51
CA ILE A 50 12.79 5.39 -0.95
C ILE A 50 13.52 6.57 -1.62
N ILE A 51 13.57 7.74 -0.94
CA ILE A 51 14.30 8.92 -1.40
C ILE A 51 15.80 8.66 -1.66
N LYS A 52 16.42 7.67 -1.01
CA LYS A 52 17.86 7.33 -1.20
C LYS A 52 18.18 6.84 -2.61
N PHE A 53 17.18 6.48 -3.39
CA PHE A 53 17.36 6.09 -4.79
C PHE A 53 17.52 7.30 -5.73
N LEU A 54 17.25 8.53 -5.27
CA LEU A 54 17.53 9.75 -6.03
C LEU A 54 19.02 9.93 -6.36
N ASP A 55 19.92 9.46 -5.49
CA ASP A 55 21.38 9.56 -5.68
C ASP A 55 21.89 8.90 -6.97
N HIS A 56 21.07 8.07 -7.62
CA HIS A 56 21.42 7.31 -8.82
C HIS A 56 20.83 7.88 -10.11
N GLY A 57 20.21 9.07 -10.05
CA GLY A 57 19.72 9.77 -11.23
C GLY A 57 18.58 9.08 -11.96
N PHE A 58 17.75 8.31 -11.26
CA PHE A 58 16.54 7.72 -11.85
C PHE A 58 15.49 8.82 -12.06
N ASP A 59 14.91 8.87 -13.26
CA ASP A 59 13.82 9.83 -13.56
C ASP A 59 12.54 9.50 -12.80
N ASP A 60 12.20 8.21 -12.74
CA ASP A 60 11.00 7.66 -12.13
C ASP A 60 11.41 6.56 -11.14
N ILE A 61 10.79 6.54 -9.96
CA ILE A 61 10.98 5.50 -8.95
C ILE A 61 9.64 4.85 -8.65
N TYR A 62 9.59 3.53 -8.74
CA TYR A 62 8.43 2.72 -8.35
C TYR A 62 8.76 1.93 -7.11
N TRP A 63 7.81 1.92 -6.17
CA TRP A 63 7.88 1.16 -4.94
C TRP A 63 6.88 0.01 -4.99
N MET A 64 7.30 -1.13 -4.45
CA MET A 64 6.49 -2.32 -4.22
C MET A 64 6.80 -2.82 -2.82
N ASP A 65 5.77 -3.02 -2.00
CA ASP A 65 5.93 -3.77 -0.74
C ASP A 65 6.31 -5.23 -1.06
N SER A 66 6.95 -5.90 -0.09
CA SER A 66 7.47 -7.26 -0.26
C SER A 66 6.39 -8.34 -0.38
N ASP A 67 5.15 -7.96 -0.12
CA ASP A 67 3.96 -8.81 -0.09
C ASP A 67 3.13 -8.75 -1.38
N ILE A 68 3.77 -8.30 -2.44
CA ILE A 68 3.22 -8.23 -3.78
C ILE A 68 3.75 -9.38 -4.65
N ILE A 69 2.85 -9.97 -5.46
CA ILE A 69 3.21 -10.84 -6.57
C ILE A 69 2.97 -10.10 -7.88
N VAL A 70 4.04 -9.95 -8.69
CA VAL A 70 3.94 -9.52 -10.08
C VAL A 70 3.90 -10.75 -10.97
N TYR A 71 2.77 -10.98 -11.65
CA TYR A 71 2.54 -12.19 -12.45
C TYR A 71 2.40 -11.92 -13.96
N GLN A 72 2.36 -10.65 -14.38
CA GLN A 72 2.48 -10.24 -15.79
C GLN A 72 3.46 -9.09 -15.95
N ASP A 73 3.88 -8.83 -17.19
CA ASP A 73 4.79 -7.75 -17.54
C ASP A 73 4.15 -6.37 -17.29
N LEU A 74 4.80 -5.57 -16.43
CA LEU A 74 4.34 -4.23 -16.07
C LEU A 74 4.82 -3.13 -17.04
N THR A 75 5.64 -3.47 -18.03
CA THR A 75 6.34 -2.50 -18.90
C THR A 75 5.39 -1.48 -19.50
N TYR A 76 4.21 -1.90 -19.97
CA TYR A 76 3.22 -0.99 -20.54
C TYR A 76 2.79 0.10 -19.53
N TYR A 77 2.38 -0.32 -18.34
CA TYR A 77 1.88 0.56 -17.27
C TYR A 77 2.97 1.51 -16.74
N LEU A 78 4.19 0.99 -16.55
CA LEU A 78 5.32 1.80 -16.13
C LEU A 78 5.72 2.82 -17.23
N GLN A 79 5.64 2.44 -18.51
CA GLN A 79 5.91 3.39 -19.60
C GLN A 79 4.83 4.46 -19.73
N GLU A 80 3.57 4.14 -19.41
CA GLU A 80 2.47 5.10 -19.39
C GLU A 80 2.75 6.20 -18.35
N PHE A 81 3.04 5.83 -17.10
CA PHE A 81 3.41 6.81 -16.08
C PHE A 81 4.66 7.59 -16.47
N ARG A 82 5.70 6.92 -16.98
CA ARG A 82 6.94 7.57 -17.46
C ARG A 82 6.66 8.68 -18.47
N ARG A 83 5.75 8.45 -19.43
CA ARG A 83 5.39 9.41 -20.48
C ARG A 83 4.39 10.48 -20.03
N SER A 84 3.64 10.22 -18.96
CA SER A 84 2.68 11.17 -18.41
C SER A 84 3.36 12.38 -17.77
N SER A 85 2.65 13.50 -17.71
CA SER A 85 3.05 14.69 -16.93
C SER A 85 2.72 14.55 -15.44
N ASN A 86 2.02 13.49 -15.04
CA ASN A 86 1.68 13.25 -13.64
C ASN A 86 2.95 13.02 -12.81
N LEU A 87 2.94 13.55 -11.59
CA LEU A 87 4.06 13.46 -10.65
C LEU A 87 4.00 12.18 -9.80
N PHE A 88 2.81 11.59 -9.69
CA PHE A 88 2.58 10.41 -8.87
C PHE A 88 1.80 9.33 -9.64
N TYR A 89 2.05 8.08 -9.26
CA TYR A 89 1.33 6.91 -9.72
C TYR A 89 0.78 6.16 -8.52
N PHE A 90 -0.53 6.25 -8.29
CA PHE A 90 -1.16 5.72 -7.08
C PHE A 90 -2.42 4.93 -7.37
N ILE A 91 -2.78 4.07 -6.42
CA ILE A 91 -4.03 3.30 -6.39
C ILE A 91 -4.86 3.83 -5.21
N LEU A 92 -6.18 3.90 -5.35
CA LEU A 92 -7.05 4.22 -4.22
C LEU A 92 -7.06 3.09 -3.19
N ASP A 93 -6.87 3.43 -1.92
CA ASP A 93 -6.99 2.46 -0.85
C ASP A 93 -8.44 1.98 -0.66
N HIS A 94 -8.58 0.75 -0.18
CA HIS A 94 -9.87 0.13 0.06
C HIS A 94 -10.70 0.82 1.14
N VAL A 95 -10.07 1.49 2.12
CA VAL A 95 -10.80 2.25 3.16
C VAL A 95 -11.62 3.39 2.57
N MET A 96 -11.25 3.88 1.39
CA MET A 96 -11.98 4.94 0.70
C MET A 96 -13.30 4.48 0.07
N TYR A 97 -13.62 3.17 0.15
CA TYR A 97 -14.93 2.63 -0.21
C TYR A 97 -15.83 2.42 1.02
N ASP A 98 -15.31 2.56 2.25
CA ASP A 98 -16.12 2.58 3.46
C ASP A 98 -16.66 3.99 3.69
N SER A 99 -17.99 4.15 3.57
CA SER A 99 -18.65 5.45 3.76
C SER A 99 -18.47 6.02 5.16
N SER A 100 -18.35 5.17 6.19
CA SER A 100 -18.15 5.59 7.57
C SER A 100 -16.74 6.15 7.76
N PHE A 101 -15.75 5.45 7.19
CA PHE A 101 -14.37 5.92 7.12
C PHE A 101 -14.30 7.28 6.39
N VAL A 102 -14.85 7.35 5.18
CA VAL A 102 -14.82 8.57 4.35
C VAL A 102 -15.51 9.74 5.05
N ALA A 103 -16.63 9.51 5.74
CA ALA A 103 -17.31 10.56 6.50
C ALA A 103 -16.43 11.11 7.64
N ARG A 104 -15.76 10.24 8.42
CA ARG A 104 -14.84 10.66 9.49
C ARG A 104 -13.58 11.33 8.96
N TRP A 105 -13.04 10.81 7.85
CA TRP A 105 -11.91 11.41 7.16
C TRP A 105 -12.22 12.85 6.73
N LYS A 106 -13.36 13.06 6.06
CA LYS A 106 -13.80 14.36 5.56
C LYS A 106 -14.09 15.42 6.63
N GLN A 107 -14.33 14.99 7.88
CA GLN A 107 -14.54 15.93 9.00
C GLN A 107 -13.24 16.63 9.41
N GLN A 108 -12.08 16.03 9.14
CA GLN A 108 -10.77 16.50 9.60
C GLN A 108 -9.86 16.90 8.45
N HIS A 109 -10.04 16.25 7.30
CA HIS A 109 -9.26 16.45 6.11
C HIS A 109 -10.23 16.85 5.00
N GLN A 110 -9.92 17.88 4.20
CA GLN A 110 -10.72 18.21 3.01
C GLN A 110 -10.76 17.01 2.06
N ASP A 111 -11.55 17.05 0.96
CA ASP A 111 -11.76 15.96 -0.01
C ASP A 111 -10.46 15.36 -0.59
N THR A 112 -9.75 14.63 0.25
CA THR A 112 -8.41 14.10 0.03
C THR A 112 -8.51 12.61 -0.12
N PHE A 113 -7.66 12.12 -1.00
CA PHE A 113 -7.58 10.75 -1.40
C PHE A 113 -6.54 10.03 -0.53
N ILE A 114 -6.84 8.82 -0.08
CA ILE A 114 -5.87 7.96 0.59
C ILE A 114 -5.38 6.91 -0.41
N PRO A 115 -4.09 6.93 -0.78
CA PRO A 115 -3.50 5.90 -1.62
C PRO A 115 -3.26 4.59 -0.87
N GLN A 116 -3.34 3.51 -1.63
CA GLN A 116 -2.71 2.25 -1.27
C GLN A 116 -1.20 2.42 -1.40
N ALA A 117 -0.48 2.12 -0.33
CA ALA A 117 0.96 2.35 -0.25
C ALA A 117 1.81 1.11 -0.55
N CYS A 118 1.17 -0.01 -0.93
CA CYS A 118 1.87 -1.21 -1.36
C CYS A 118 2.48 -1.06 -2.77
N PHE A 119 1.89 -0.25 -3.64
CA PHE A 119 2.43 0.04 -4.98
C PHE A 119 2.30 1.52 -5.32
N MET A 120 3.44 2.18 -5.53
CA MET A 120 3.51 3.63 -5.71
C MET A 120 4.54 3.98 -6.79
N GLY A 121 4.32 5.06 -7.54
CA GLY A 121 5.30 5.63 -8.45
C GLY A 121 5.49 7.12 -8.21
N PHE A 122 6.72 7.59 -8.36
CA PHE A 122 7.13 8.96 -8.11
C PHE A 122 8.03 9.47 -9.25
N LYS A 123 7.82 10.71 -9.66
CA LYS A 123 8.81 11.45 -10.45
C LYS A 123 9.90 11.97 -9.53
N SER A 124 11.16 11.74 -9.88
CA SER A 124 12.30 12.24 -9.10
C SER A 124 12.27 13.75 -8.84
N SER A 125 11.70 14.52 -9.77
CA SER A 125 11.54 15.97 -9.66
C SER A 125 10.73 16.43 -8.45
N CYS A 126 9.77 15.62 -7.96
CA CYS A 126 8.93 15.99 -6.80
C CYS A 126 9.38 15.35 -5.48
N MET A 127 10.17 14.27 -5.53
CA MET A 127 10.40 13.41 -4.37
C MET A 127 11.02 14.12 -3.17
N SER A 128 12.01 15.00 -3.36
CA SER A 128 12.66 15.68 -2.23
C SER A 128 11.68 16.52 -1.40
N THR A 129 10.85 17.32 -2.09
CA THR A 129 9.81 18.11 -1.44
C THR A 129 8.74 17.20 -0.84
N PHE A 130 8.23 16.25 -1.63
CA PHE A 130 7.13 15.37 -1.23
C PHE A 130 7.45 14.52 0.00
N PHE A 131 8.63 13.89 0.05
CA PHE A 131 9.02 13.04 1.18
C PHE A 131 9.23 13.85 2.46
N GLY A 132 9.63 15.12 2.35
CA GLY A 132 9.63 16.06 3.47
C GLY A 132 8.22 16.29 4.03
N LEU A 133 7.25 16.53 3.14
CA LEU A 133 5.84 16.68 3.52
C LEU A 133 5.27 15.40 4.13
N TRP A 134 5.57 14.24 3.53
CA TRP A 134 5.11 12.96 4.06
C TRP A 134 5.66 12.66 5.44
N LYS A 135 6.95 12.90 5.67
CA LYS A 135 7.55 12.78 7.00
C LYS A 135 6.87 13.70 8.03
N ASN A 136 6.60 14.95 7.66
CA ASN A 136 5.96 15.91 8.55
C ASN A 136 4.50 15.52 8.85
N ALA A 137 3.72 15.14 7.84
CA ALA A 137 2.36 14.68 8.01
C ALA A 137 2.30 13.44 8.91
N TRP A 138 3.21 12.49 8.70
CA TRP A 138 3.29 11.28 9.52
C TRP A 138 3.62 11.61 10.98
N LYS A 139 4.58 12.50 11.20
CA LYS A 139 4.90 13.00 12.54
C LYS A 139 3.66 13.55 13.26
N MET A 140 2.83 14.33 12.57
CA MET A 140 1.59 14.89 13.12
C MET A 140 0.59 13.81 13.55
N TRP A 141 0.55 12.67 12.86
CA TRP A 141 -0.35 11.58 13.23
C TRP A 141 0.10 10.80 14.47
N ILE A 142 1.41 10.71 14.71
CA ILE A 142 2.00 9.77 15.69
C ILE A 142 2.51 10.47 16.96
N GLU A 143 2.77 11.78 16.89
CA GLU A 143 3.30 12.55 18.02
C GLU A 143 2.25 13.49 18.64
N PRO A 144 2.29 13.71 19.98
CA PRO A 144 3.15 13.01 20.95
C PRO A 144 2.73 11.56 21.19
N LYS A 145 1.51 11.18 20.77
CA LYS A 145 1.01 9.80 20.68
C LYS A 145 0.08 9.68 19.47
N PRO A 146 -0.10 8.46 18.91
CA PRO A 146 -1.02 8.22 17.81
C PRO A 146 -2.39 8.83 18.04
N PHE A 147 -2.90 9.48 17.00
CA PHE A 147 -4.24 10.06 16.96
C PHE A 147 -4.51 11.20 17.96
N THR A 148 -3.46 11.82 18.51
CA THR A 148 -3.61 12.98 19.40
C THR A 148 -4.01 14.23 18.61
N MET A 149 -3.39 14.46 17.45
CA MET A 149 -3.66 15.64 16.61
C MET A 149 -4.80 15.42 15.62
N TYR A 150 -4.93 14.19 15.10
CA TYR A 150 -5.99 13.78 14.18
C TYR A 150 -6.69 12.57 14.78
N HIS A 151 -8.01 12.62 14.92
CA HIS A 151 -8.79 11.49 15.39
C HIS A 151 -8.72 10.33 14.40
N ASP A 152 -8.70 9.12 14.96
CA ASP A 152 -8.68 7.87 14.19
C ASP A 152 -9.89 7.80 13.22
N PRO A 153 -9.67 7.74 11.89
CA PRO A 153 -10.74 7.61 10.92
C PRO A 153 -11.32 6.18 10.86
N ASN A 154 -10.72 5.20 11.52
CA ASN A 154 -11.20 3.82 11.62
C ASN A 154 -11.04 3.21 13.03
N PRO A 155 -11.71 3.75 14.06
CA PRO A 155 -11.48 3.35 15.46
C PRO A 155 -11.89 1.90 15.77
N ASP A 156 -12.77 1.32 14.96
CA ASP A 156 -13.22 -0.08 15.13
C ASP A 156 -12.20 -1.08 14.57
N PHE A 157 -11.25 -0.62 13.75
CA PHE A 157 -10.18 -1.43 13.22
C PHE A 157 -8.95 -1.37 14.13
N VAL A 158 -8.67 -2.46 14.84
CA VAL A 158 -7.49 -2.59 15.74
C VAL A 158 -6.17 -2.24 15.03
N GLY A 159 -6.10 -2.46 13.72
CA GLY A 159 -4.92 -2.15 12.91
C GLY A 159 -4.82 -0.69 12.44
N SER A 160 -5.71 0.22 12.84
CA SER A 160 -5.77 1.58 12.27
C SER A 160 -4.47 2.37 12.46
N SER A 161 -3.80 2.21 13.61
CA SER A 161 -2.49 2.83 13.85
C SER A 161 -1.38 2.32 12.92
N PHE A 162 -1.53 1.13 12.34
CA PHE A 162 -0.60 0.64 11.33
C PHE A 162 -0.81 1.34 9.98
N CYS A 163 -2.04 1.76 9.67
CA CYS A 163 -2.41 2.49 8.45
C CYS A 163 -2.08 3.99 8.51
N THR A 164 -1.58 4.50 9.65
CA THR A 164 -1.20 5.91 9.81
C THR A 164 -0.23 6.40 8.73
N GLU A 165 0.65 5.52 8.27
CA GLU A 165 1.53 5.74 7.13
C GLU A 165 0.78 6.16 5.85
N GLN A 166 -0.30 5.47 5.50
CA GLN A 166 -1.17 5.77 4.36
C GLN A 166 -1.97 7.05 4.58
N TYR A 167 -2.46 7.29 5.81
CA TYR A 167 -3.20 8.51 6.16
C TYR A 167 -2.30 9.74 6.03
N ALA A 168 -1.08 9.64 6.53
CA ALA A 168 -0.05 10.66 6.36
C ALA A 168 0.30 10.88 4.88
N LEU A 169 0.33 9.81 4.08
CA LEU A 169 0.57 9.89 2.65
C LEU A 169 -0.54 10.69 1.93
N GLY A 170 -1.80 10.44 2.27
CA GLY A 170 -2.94 11.22 1.76
C GLY A 170 -2.84 12.72 2.08
N ASN A 171 -2.47 13.07 3.31
CA ASN A 171 -2.27 14.47 3.71
C ASN A 171 -1.10 15.11 2.95
N ALA A 172 0.01 14.39 2.81
CA ALA A 172 1.19 14.90 2.09
C ALA A 172 0.93 15.16 0.61
N ILE A 173 0.09 14.34 -0.03
CA ILE A 173 -0.37 14.57 -1.42
C ILE A 173 -1.15 15.87 -1.50
N SER A 174 -2.11 16.07 -0.58
CA SER A 174 -2.91 17.29 -0.54
C SER A 174 -2.04 18.53 -0.35
N ASP A 175 -1.12 18.50 0.62
CA ASP A 175 -0.22 19.62 0.90
C ASP A 175 0.71 19.91 -0.27
N PHE A 176 1.23 18.87 -0.92
CA PHE A 176 2.08 19.00 -2.09
C PHE A 176 1.32 19.64 -3.26
N MET A 177 0.12 19.14 -3.56
CA MET A 177 -0.72 19.71 -4.63
C MET A 177 -1.06 21.18 -4.37
N ALA A 178 -1.38 21.53 -3.12
CA ALA A 178 -1.65 22.92 -2.75
C ALA A 178 -0.41 23.82 -3.00
N GLN A 179 0.79 23.34 -2.67
CA GLN A 179 2.05 24.08 -2.94
C GLN A 179 2.33 24.23 -4.44
N GLU A 180 2.13 23.18 -5.22
CA GLU A 180 2.35 23.20 -6.66
C GLU A 180 1.34 24.09 -7.38
N ALA A 181 0.06 24.05 -6.97
CA ALA A 181 -0.99 24.87 -7.54
C ALA A 181 -0.71 26.37 -7.40
N VAL A 182 -0.21 26.79 -6.23
CA VAL A 182 0.22 28.17 -5.97
C VAL A 182 1.43 28.53 -6.82
N SER A 183 2.39 27.61 -6.97
CA SER A 183 3.64 27.86 -7.69
C SER A 183 3.46 27.98 -9.21
N HIS A 184 2.45 27.30 -9.76
CA HIS A 184 2.24 27.20 -11.21
C HIS A 184 0.97 27.91 -11.73
N ASN A 185 0.28 28.70 -10.89
CA ASN A 185 -0.97 29.38 -11.24
C ASN A 185 -2.05 28.44 -11.81
N TYR A 186 -2.16 27.22 -11.29
CA TYR A 186 -3.25 26.32 -11.67
C TYR A 186 -4.57 26.91 -11.18
N ALA A 187 -5.55 27.07 -12.08
CA ALA A 187 -6.85 27.65 -11.77
C ALA A 187 -7.65 26.80 -10.77
N ASN A 188 -7.34 25.50 -10.66
CA ASN A 188 -8.04 24.55 -9.79
C ASN A 188 -7.03 23.67 -9.02
N ALA A 189 -6.58 24.13 -7.85
CA ALA A 189 -5.70 23.38 -6.94
C ALA A 189 -6.27 22.03 -6.45
N HIS A 190 -7.52 21.72 -6.79
CA HIS A 190 -8.26 20.56 -6.30
C HIS A 190 -8.38 19.41 -7.31
N ASP A 191 -7.93 19.57 -8.56
CA ASP A 191 -7.98 18.46 -9.53
C ASP A 191 -6.74 17.57 -9.42
N TYR A 192 -6.81 16.57 -8.53
CA TYR A 192 -5.77 15.58 -8.31
C TYR A 192 -5.33 14.83 -9.58
N ARG A 193 -6.16 14.80 -10.64
CA ARG A 193 -5.84 14.11 -11.90
C ARG A 193 -4.73 14.79 -12.68
N GLU A 194 -4.42 16.05 -12.40
CA GLU A 194 -3.26 16.73 -12.98
C GLU A 194 -1.95 16.20 -12.38
N PHE A 195 -1.98 15.73 -11.14
CA PHE A 195 -0.81 15.31 -10.38
C PHE A 195 -0.66 13.80 -10.29
N ILE A 196 -1.78 13.07 -10.29
CA ILE A 196 -1.82 11.63 -10.00
C ILE A 196 -2.39 10.89 -11.21
N LEU A 197 -1.59 9.98 -11.75
CA LEU A 197 -2.09 8.95 -12.63
C LEU A 197 -2.67 7.83 -11.76
N SER A 198 -4.00 7.72 -11.71
CA SER A 198 -4.69 6.74 -10.88
C SER A 198 -4.84 5.40 -11.60
N ILE A 199 -4.73 4.33 -10.82
CA ILE A 199 -4.80 2.96 -11.31
C ILE A 199 -6.12 2.31 -10.88
N GLU A 200 -6.68 1.46 -11.74
CA GLU A 200 -7.84 0.66 -11.39
C GLU A 200 -7.45 -0.46 -10.41
N ARG A 201 -8.20 -0.52 -9.30
CA ARG A 201 -8.13 -1.58 -8.31
C ARG A 201 -9.29 -2.55 -8.50
N LYS A 202 -9.01 -3.85 -8.38
CA LYS A 202 -10.03 -4.90 -8.35
C LYS A 202 -9.87 -5.75 -7.10
N LEU A 203 -10.98 -6.02 -6.44
CA LEU A 203 -11.03 -6.95 -5.32
C LEU A 203 -11.40 -8.35 -5.81
N ILE A 204 -10.53 -9.32 -5.52
CA ILE A 204 -10.80 -10.73 -5.79
C ILE A 204 -11.11 -11.40 -4.47
N ARG A 205 -12.36 -11.82 -4.28
CA ARG A 205 -12.74 -12.65 -3.14
C ARG A 205 -12.10 -14.03 -3.28
N ILE A 206 -11.47 -14.49 -2.22
CA ILE A 206 -10.95 -15.85 -2.11
C ILE A 206 -11.70 -16.60 -1.02
N GLU A 207 -12.05 -17.85 -1.33
CA GLU A 207 -12.66 -18.75 -0.36
C GLU A 207 -11.60 -19.20 0.62
N THR A 208 -11.71 -18.75 1.87
CA THR A 208 -11.03 -19.38 2.99
C THR A 208 -11.85 -20.61 3.37
N ASN A 209 -11.24 -21.80 3.33
CA ASN A 209 -11.89 -22.96 3.92
C ASN A 209 -12.15 -22.64 5.39
N GLU A 210 -13.40 -22.81 5.86
CA GLU A 210 -13.82 -22.52 7.26
C GLU A 210 -12.96 -23.25 8.31
N HIS A 211 -12.21 -24.28 7.91
CA HIS A 211 -11.23 -24.96 8.76
C HIS A 211 -9.87 -24.26 8.90
N MET A 212 -9.68 -23.11 8.25
CA MET A 212 -8.57 -22.20 8.52
C MET A 212 -8.93 -21.13 9.57
N GLU A 213 -10.07 -21.27 10.27
CA GLU A 213 -10.33 -20.51 11.49
C GLU A 213 -9.17 -20.71 12.47
N SER A 214 -8.38 -19.65 12.65
CA SER A 214 -7.28 -19.52 13.61
C SER A 214 -6.03 -20.39 13.38
N PHE A 215 -5.72 -20.81 12.16
CA PHE A 215 -4.35 -21.23 11.85
C PHE A 215 -3.43 -20.00 11.70
N TYR A 216 -3.11 -19.40 12.86
CA TYR A 216 -1.79 -18.82 13.04
C TYR A 216 -0.74 -19.87 12.61
N PRO A 217 0.32 -19.42 11.95
CA PRO A 217 0.89 -20.07 10.78
C PRO A 217 1.15 -21.55 10.98
N SER A 218 0.61 -22.36 10.07
CA SER A 218 1.06 -23.72 9.91
C SER A 218 2.58 -23.66 9.74
N SER A 219 3.28 -24.43 10.56
CA SER A 219 4.74 -24.52 10.68
C SER A 219 5.47 -24.82 9.36
N LYS A 220 4.76 -25.03 8.24
CA LYS A 220 5.33 -25.37 6.95
C LYS A 220 5.78 -24.15 6.15
N LEU A 221 4.94 -23.11 5.99
CA LEU A 221 5.39 -21.84 5.37
C LEU A 221 6.38 -21.12 6.29
N GLN A 222 6.14 -21.18 7.60
CA GLN A 222 7.15 -20.75 8.55
C GLN A 222 8.42 -21.61 8.52
N SER A 223 8.42 -22.90 8.18
CA SER A 223 9.71 -23.63 8.04
C SER A 223 10.49 -23.23 6.80
N ILE A 224 9.80 -22.75 5.75
CA ILE A 224 10.45 -22.20 4.55
C ILE A 224 11.09 -20.84 4.89
N PHE A 225 10.46 -20.01 5.73
CA PHE A 225 10.97 -18.68 6.12
C PHE A 225 11.72 -18.61 7.48
N ARG A 226 11.57 -19.57 8.39
CA ARG A 226 12.20 -19.64 9.73
C ARG A 226 13.43 -20.54 9.77
N SER A 227 13.89 -21.06 8.63
CA SER A 227 15.21 -21.69 8.64
C SER A 227 16.32 -20.70 9.02
N ARG A 228 16.12 -19.37 8.89
CA ARG A 228 17.02 -18.33 9.43
C ARG A 228 16.34 -16.98 9.66
N ALA A 229 15.82 -16.71 10.86
CA ALA A 229 15.81 -15.38 11.51
C ALA A 229 14.97 -15.45 12.79
N VAL A 230 15.62 -15.14 13.92
CA VAL A 230 14.96 -14.94 15.21
C VAL A 230 14.65 -13.45 15.35
N ILE A 231 13.40 -13.09 15.67
CA ILE A 231 12.97 -12.16 16.73
C ILE A 231 11.44 -11.90 16.67
N SER A 232 10.78 -12.39 17.73
CA SER A 232 9.60 -11.88 18.47
C SER A 232 8.41 -11.22 17.75
N SER A 233 7.35 -12.01 17.52
CA SER A 233 5.97 -11.55 17.19
C SER A 233 4.97 -11.78 18.34
N ALA A 234 5.41 -11.68 19.60
CA ALA A 234 4.69 -12.25 20.74
C ALA A 234 3.58 -11.39 21.39
N LEU A 235 3.11 -10.29 20.78
CA LEU A 235 2.12 -9.40 21.42
C LEU A 235 0.75 -9.27 20.73
N TYR A 236 0.46 -10.09 19.71
CA TYR A 236 -0.77 -9.93 18.90
C TYR A 236 -1.95 -10.86 19.27
N SER A 237 -1.86 -11.65 20.35
CA SER A 237 -2.78 -12.79 20.55
C SER A 237 -4.02 -12.54 21.42
N PHE A 238 -4.48 -11.30 21.64
CA PHE A 238 -5.67 -11.08 22.49
C PHE A 238 -6.58 -9.95 22.01
N ALA A 239 -7.23 -10.14 20.86
CA ALA A 239 -8.55 -9.58 20.58
C ALA A 239 -9.04 -10.11 19.23
N LEU A 240 -10.05 -10.97 19.24
CA LEU A 240 -11.17 -10.98 18.28
C LEU A 240 -11.95 -12.29 18.45
N ASN A 241 -13.08 -12.20 19.14
CA ASN A 241 -14.12 -13.19 19.05
C ASN A 241 -15.48 -12.49 19.16
N THR A 242 -16.46 -12.98 18.38
CA THR A 242 -17.89 -12.57 18.28
C THR A 242 -18.14 -11.25 17.51
N TYR A 243 -18.95 -11.16 16.43
CA TYR A 243 -20.33 -11.60 16.21
C TYR A 243 -20.70 -11.75 14.70
N SER A 244 -21.82 -12.43 14.42
CA SER A 244 -22.33 -12.91 13.12
C SER A 244 -23.43 -12.01 12.50
N LEU A 245 -23.53 -11.92 11.15
CA LEU A 245 -24.71 -12.31 10.31
C LEU A 245 -24.83 -11.59 8.92
N LYS A 246 -25.08 -12.44 7.89
CA LYS A 246 -26.01 -12.36 6.72
C LYS A 246 -25.76 -11.46 5.47
N ASN A 247 -25.41 -12.18 4.38
CA ASN A 247 -25.94 -12.21 2.98
C ASN A 247 -26.39 -10.93 2.24
N SER A 248 -25.87 -10.73 1.01
CA SER A 248 -26.60 -10.86 -0.28
C SER A 248 -25.70 -10.64 -1.51
N PHE A 249 -25.88 -11.45 -2.57
CA PHE A 249 -25.17 -11.42 -3.86
C PHE A 249 -25.72 -10.34 -4.81
N TYR A 250 -24.87 -9.67 -5.61
CA TYR A 250 -25.16 -9.29 -7.01
C TYR A 250 -23.87 -9.02 -7.82
N ARG A 251 -23.89 -9.45 -9.09
CA ARG A 251 -22.87 -9.22 -10.15
C ARG A 251 -23.22 -7.93 -10.90
N ILE A 252 -22.27 -7.02 -11.15
CA ILE A 252 -22.45 -5.94 -12.14
C ILE A 252 -21.18 -5.75 -12.99
N SER A 253 -21.44 -5.55 -14.28
CA SER A 253 -20.60 -5.47 -15.47
C SER A 253 -19.91 -4.11 -15.69
N ASN A 254 -18.81 -4.17 -16.44
CA ASN A 254 -17.95 -3.08 -16.92
C ASN A 254 -18.71 -1.83 -17.42
N TYR A 255 -18.29 -0.66 -16.94
CA TYR A 255 -18.65 0.65 -17.50
C TYR A 255 -17.38 1.49 -17.74
N GLN A 256 -17.17 1.94 -18.97
CA GLN A 256 -16.13 2.90 -19.34
C GLN A 256 -16.75 4.30 -19.38
N GLY A 257 -16.32 5.19 -18.48
CA GLY A 257 -16.73 6.60 -18.49
C GLY A 257 -16.21 7.37 -17.27
N SER A 258 -15.76 8.61 -17.52
CA SER A 258 -15.18 9.55 -16.55
C SER A 258 -16.09 9.83 -15.35
N MET A 259 -15.59 9.65 -14.11
CA MET A 259 -16.36 9.84 -12.87
C MET A 259 -15.60 10.66 -11.81
N ASN A 260 -16.33 11.54 -11.10
CA ASN A 260 -15.88 12.30 -9.92
C ASN A 260 -15.64 11.42 -8.68
N ILE A 261 -14.78 11.83 -7.73
CA ILE A 261 -14.55 11.15 -6.44
C ILE A 261 -15.85 10.92 -5.64
N SER A 262 -16.80 11.85 -5.70
CA SER A 262 -18.11 11.68 -5.06
C SER A 262 -18.93 10.53 -5.65
N MET A 263 -18.63 10.14 -6.89
CA MET A 263 -19.27 9.01 -7.57
C MET A 263 -18.50 7.70 -7.39
N TRP A 264 -17.19 7.75 -7.08
CA TRP A 264 -16.43 6.59 -6.63
C TRP A 264 -16.97 6.03 -5.31
N CYS A 265 -17.33 6.91 -4.37
CA CYS A 265 -17.84 6.51 -3.06
C CYS A 265 -19.27 5.92 -3.11
N SER A 266 -20.07 6.25 -4.15
CA SER A 266 -21.48 5.84 -4.23
C SER A 266 -21.74 4.57 -5.03
N MET A 267 -20.75 4.04 -5.76
CA MET A 267 -20.92 2.84 -6.60
C MET A 267 -20.49 1.52 -5.96
N PHE A 268 -19.90 1.55 -4.75
CA PHE A 268 -19.36 0.34 -4.10
C PHE A 268 -19.77 0.26 -2.62
N SER A 269 -21.08 0.26 -2.35
CA SER A 269 -21.59 -0.22 -1.06
C SER A 269 -21.63 -1.75 -1.05
N CYS A 270 -20.46 -2.40 -1.02
CA CYS A 270 -20.39 -3.82 -0.70
C CYS A 270 -20.40 -3.98 0.82
N SER A 271 -21.47 -4.56 1.36
CA SER A 271 -21.48 -5.07 2.74
C SER A 271 -20.55 -6.28 2.82
N PHE A 272 -19.33 -6.07 3.31
CA PHE A 272 -18.35 -7.13 3.55
C PHE A 272 -18.79 -7.99 4.74
N SER A 273 -18.85 -9.31 4.55
CA SER A 273 -19.16 -10.22 5.66
C SER A 273 -17.90 -10.53 6.46
N HIS A 274 -18.03 -10.64 7.78
CA HIS A 274 -16.95 -11.14 8.65
C HIS A 274 -16.60 -12.56 8.21
N GLY A 275 -15.41 -12.74 7.64
CA GLY A 275 -14.91 -14.02 7.11
C GLY A 275 -14.44 -13.97 5.66
N ASP A 276 -14.79 -12.92 4.92
CA ASP A 276 -14.34 -12.77 3.54
C ASP A 276 -12.86 -12.37 3.47
N SER A 277 -12.07 -13.17 2.77
CA SER A 277 -10.69 -12.83 2.42
C SER A 277 -10.61 -12.30 1.00
N PHE A 278 -9.79 -11.29 0.78
CA PHE A 278 -9.65 -10.64 -0.53
C PHE A 278 -8.20 -10.43 -0.94
N ILE A 279 -7.94 -10.59 -2.23
CA ILE A 279 -6.69 -10.19 -2.87
C ILE A 279 -6.95 -8.88 -3.61
N ASP A 280 -6.05 -7.93 -3.44
CA ASP A 280 -6.01 -6.76 -4.29
C ASP A 280 -5.37 -7.11 -5.62
N SER A 281 -6.06 -6.81 -6.73
CA SER A 281 -5.55 -6.97 -8.08
C SER A 281 -5.38 -5.61 -8.74
N PHE A 282 -4.18 -5.32 -9.22
CA PHE A 282 -3.87 -4.12 -10.00
C PHE A 282 -3.47 -4.51 -11.41
N PHE A 283 -3.97 -3.80 -12.42
CA PHE A 283 -3.61 -3.97 -13.84
C PHE A 283 -3.79 -5.37 -14.44
N ASN A 284 -4.52 -6.25 -13.76
CA ASN A 284 -4.47 -7.69 -14.03
C ASN A 284 -3.02 -8.24 -14.12
N SER A 285 -2.08 -7.64 -13.39
CA SER A 285 -0.65 -7.97 -13.44
C SER A 285 0.00 -8.07 -12.07
N ILE A 286 -0.62 -7.49 -11.04
CA ILE A 286 -0.11 -7.43 -9.68
C ILE A 286 -1.19 -7.95 -8.73
N PHE A 287 -0.79 -8.82 -7.80
CA PHE A 287 -1.57 -9.17 -6.62
C PHE A 287 -0.91 -8.62 -5.36
N HIS A 288 -1.70 -8.01 -4.48
CA HIS A 288 -1.29 -7.64 -3.13
C HIS A 288 -2.12 -8.45 -2.12
N PHE A 289 -1.41 -9.05 -1.17
CA PHE A 289 -1.97 -9.93 -0.14
C PHE A 289 -1.86 -9.26 1.22
N TYR A 290 -2.93 -9.33 1.99
CA TYR A 290 -2.94 -8.81 3.35
C TYR A 290 -2.37 -9.87 4.29
N ASN A 291 -1.75 -9.44 5.40
CA ASN A 291 -1.15 -10.33 6.40
C ASN A 291 -2.03 -11.52 6.79
N GLN A 292 -3.33 -11.28 6.93
CA GLN A 292 -4.33 -12.27 7.34
C GLN A 292 -4.67 -13.32 6.28
N ASN A 293 -4.25 -13.14 5.03
CA ASN A 293 -4.63 -14.03 3.93
C ASN A 293 -3.49 -14.47 3.01
N TYR A 294 -2.23 -14.33 3.43
CA TYR A 294 -1.09 -14.81 2.64
C TYR A 294 -1.24 -16.27 2.20
N GLU A 295 -1.39 -17.21 3.14
CA GLU A 295 -1.40 -18.64 2.82
C GLU A 295 -2.53 -18.98 1.83
N ALA A 296 -3.76 -18.59 2.16
CA ALA A 296 -4.92 -18.79 1.28
C ALA A 296 -4.76 -18.10 -0.08
N GLY A 297 -4.19 -16.90 -0.10
CA GLY A 297 -3.95 -16.13 -1.31
C GLY A 297 -2.88 -16.76 -2.21
N TYR A 298 -1.77 -17.23 -1.65
CA TYR A 298 -0.75 -17.97 -2.37
C TYR A 298 -1.29 -19.28 -2.93
N GLU A 299 -2.05 -20.05 -2.13
CA GLU A 299 -2.71 -21.27 -2.61
C GLU A 299 -3.65 -20.99 -3.79
N TRP A 300 -4.45 -19.93 -3.68
CA TRP A 300 -5.31 -19.47 -4.76
C TRP A 300 -4.49 -19.11 -6.01
N TYR A 301 -3.40 -18.37 -5.87
CA TYR A 301 -2.52 -18.00 -6.99
C TYR A 301 -1.94 -19.24 -7.68
N PHE A 302 -1.33 -20.16 -6.92
CA PHE A 302 -0.74 -21.38 -7.47
C PHE A 302 -1.76 -22.26 -8.18
N LYS A 303 -2.97 -22.39 -7.61
CA LYS A 303 -4.06 -23.18 -8.19
C LYS A 303 -4.54 -22.60 -9.52
N ASN A 304 -4.65 -21.27 -9.62
CA ASN A 304 -5.28 -20.62 -10.77
C ASN A 304 -4.31 -20.18 -11.88
N PHE A 305 -3.02 -20.00 -11.59
CA PHE A 305 -2.06 -19.43 -12.55
C PHE A 305 -0.84 -20.31 -12.86
N ILE A 306 -0.46 -21.23 -11.97
CA ILE A 306 0.74 -22.06 -12.16
C ILE A 306 0.38 -23.49 -12.56
N LYS A 307 -0.74 -24.02 -12.04
CA LYS A 307 -1.18 -25.41 -12.29
C LYS A 307 -2.17 -25.55 -13.45
N SER A 308 -2.59 -24.45 -14.05
CA SER A 308 -3.50 -24.39 -15.21
C SER A 308 -2.74 -24.46 -16.54
#